data_AF-A0A2P5MQP8-F1
#
_entry.id   AF-A0A2P5MQP8-F1
#
_cell.length_a   1.000
_cell.length_b   1.000
_cell.length_c   1.000
_cell.angle_alpha   90.00
_cell.angle_beta   90.00
_cell.angle_gamma   90.00
#
_symmetry.space_group_name_H-M   'P 1'
#
loop_
_entity.id
_entity.type
_entity.pdbx_description
1 polymer ?
#
loop_
_entity_poly.entity_id
_entity_poly.type
_entity_poly.pdbx_seq_one_letter_code
_entity_poly.pdbx_strand_id
1 'polypeptide(L)'
;MANKFVDLVGGNDANNGSTFALRKKTLASAAAVAAAGDVIRVMGKPSTSSGINATFTNLSGVVTLASALTIGLYTTGAVWTVPANVTAAANQAGKLGATSASNLAIAAAFTTGKIAHFPLPAAKNLSTYQQLSFWIKADVAVAAGVLRMDTCSDTTGNTVVDSITLPALAAGVWQAITLDKAANMGATINAIRFHAISDPGTVTLTIDDVIACKAAATGLSLNSLISSDNATWYAIKSIDSAGTSVRLDTGGAASAQSAVGIWSGTTGSLPLSILNPINAAVADTFSTNGAAGNPITISGGWDSTAMTTQSGYSILDSQRSGTTGLTLTADYITLDRIGFVRHTTAINLNGSTKKGYTYSNMSIANCAALFTMPVRAMTFNVVNVTNSIGGLAIPLSANYNADGLAYNLGFVKIIGNTSGDGISVPANIGSPAPVIHDCSVMGNTVAGTNGFNIQSPCVFYNNTSNDNPGGTTSNGFFFQNAADMLASNLQARNNSGADVQLNNASIEIYGLDTNFNLGTQVKFVSGSVCQAIINNWTPNATATKFNLGDPVSGETANN
;
A
#
# COMPACT_ATOMS: atom_id res chain seq x y z
N MET A 1 -23.11 1.55 24.07
CA MET A 1 -22.79 1.51 22.63
C MET A 1 -23.56 2.59 21.91
N ALA A 2 -22.88 3.69 21.58
CA ALA A 2 -23.37 4.74 20.72
C ALA A 2 -22.56 4.77 19.40
N ASN A 3 -23.14 5.38 18.36
CA ASN A 3 -22.40 5.69 17.14
C ASN A 3 -21.79 7.10 17.25
N LYS A 4 -20.54 7.26 16.83
CA LYS A 4 -19.92 8.55 16.57
C LYS A 4 -19.66 8.69 15.07
N PHE A 5 -19.84 9.87 14.52
CA PHE A 5 -19.71 10.11 13.07
C PHE A 5 -18.50 10.99 12.77
N VAL A 6 -17.65 10.55 11.84
CA VAL A 6 -16.40 11.24 11.44
C VAL A 6 -16.34 11.40 9.92
N ASP A 7 -16.11 12.62 9.47
CA ASP A 7 -15.84 12.98 8.07
C ASP A 7 -14.52 13.74 8.01
N LEU A 8 -13.47 13.04 7.57
CA LEU A 8 -12.10 13.54 7.53
C LEU A 8 -11.90 14.70 6.55
N VAL A 9 -12.86 14.94 5.66
CA VAL A 9 -12.79 16.01 4.65
C VAL A 9 -13.65 17.20 5.06
N GLY A 10 -14.95 16.96 5.25
CA GLY A 10 -15.96 18.00 5.48
C GLY A 10 -16.46 18.13 6.92
N GLY A 11 -15.95 17.34 7.86
CA GLY A 11 -16.36 17.39 9.27
C GLY A 11 -15.88 18.63 10.00
N ASN A 12 -16.38 18.83 11.23
CA ASN A 12 -15.99 19.93 12.12
C ASN A 12 -15.77 19.43 13.55
N ASP A 13 -14.58 19.65 14.12
CA ASP A 13 -14.21 19.16 15.45
C ASP A 13 -14.93 19.84 16.61
N ALA A 14 -15.56 21.00 16.36
CA ALA A 14 -16.48 21.64 17.31
C ALA A 14 -17.78 20.83 17.51
N ASN A 15 -18.12 19.94 16.58
CA ASN A 15 -19.32 19.11 16.70
C ASN A 15 -19.14 17.98 17.73
N ASN A 16 -20.24 17.45 18.26
CA ASN A 16 -20.21 16.40 19.29
C ASN A 16 -20.15 14.96 18.73
N GLY A 17 -20.23 14.77 17.41
CA GLY A 17 -20.14 13.46 16.76
C GLY A 17 -21.40 12.58 16.91
N SER A 18 -22.50 13.06 17.50
CA SER A 18 -23.66 12.21 17.85
C SER A 18 -24.59 11.87 16.68
N THR A 19 -24.53 12.63 15.57
CA THR A 19 -25.35 12.43 14.38
C THR A 19 -24.53 12.73 13.12
N PHE A 20 -25.03 12.36 11.95
CA PHE A 20 -24.42 12.72 10.66
C PHE A 20 -24.26 14.24 10.49
N ALA A 21 -25.22 15.05 10.93
CA ALA A 21 -25.15 16.51 10.85
C ALA A 21 -24.08 17.10 11.80
N LEU A 22 -23.88 16.47 12.96
CA LEU A 22 -22.90 16.86 13.98
C LEU A 22 -21.64 16.00 13.89
N ARG A 23 -21.22 15.59 12.69
CA ARG A 23 -20.02 14.77 12.50
C ARG A 23 -18.74 15.55 12.77
N LYS A 24 -17.75 14.85 13.34
CA LYS A 24 -16.43 15.36 13.68
C LYS A 24 -15.48 15.29 12.49
N LYS A 25 -14.39 16.07 12.53
CA LYS A 25 -13.37 16.07 11.47
C LYS A 25 -12.28 15.04 11.71
N THR A 26 -11.81 14.89 12.95
CA THR A 26 -10.67 14.04 13.29
C THR A 26 -11.06 12.86 14.18
N LEU A 27 -10.27 11.79 14.13
CA LEU A 27 -10.35 10.66 15.06
C LEU A 27 -9.92 11.09 16.46
N ALA A 28 -8.95 12.01 16.59
CA ALA A 28 -8.59 12.60 17.88
C ALA A 28 -9.78 13.28 18.58
N SER A 29 -10.54 14.10 17.86
CA SER A 29 -11.70 14.76 18.46
C SER A 29 -12.85 13.78 18.70
N ALA A 30 -12.95 12.69 17.92
CA ALA A 30 -13.91 11.62 18.14
C ALA A 30 -13.57 10.79 19.38
N ALA A 31 -12.28 10.54 19.63
CA ALA A 31 -11.78 9.89 20.84
C ALA A 31 -12.28 10.61 22.09
N ALA A 32 -12.16 11.95 22.11
CA ALA A 32 -12.55 12.79 23.25
C ALA A 32 -14.03 12.68 23.68
N VAL A 33 -14.89 12.09 22.85
CA VAL A 33 -16.32 11.90 23.14
C VAL A 33 -16.76 10.43 23.07
N ALA A 34 -15.84 9.52 22.80
CA ALA A 34 -16.10 8.09 22.71
C ALA A 34 -16.02 7.43 24.09
N ALA A 35 -16.77 6.35 24.27
CA ALA A 35 -16.68 5.47 25.44
C ALA A 35 -16.46 4.02 24.99
N ALA A 36 -16.03 3.16 25.93
CA ALA A 36 -15.87 1.73 25.66
C ALA A 36 -17.14 1.12 25.05
N GLY A 37 -16.98 0.32 23.99
CA GLY A 37 -18.06 -0.28 23.24
C GLY A 37 -18.75 0.65 22.22
N ASP A 38 -18.27 1.89 22.02
CA ASP A 38 -18.77 2.75 20.95
C ASP A 38 -18.23 2.35 19.56
N VAL A 39 -18.99 2.71 18.53
CA VAL A 39 -18.59 2.57 17.12
C VAL A 39 -18.38 3.95 16.52
N ILE A 40 -17.18 4.24 16.05
CA ILE A 40 -16.83 5.44 15.30
C ILE A 40 -16.97 5.13 13.82
N ARG A 41 -18.04 5.62 13.19
CA ARG A 41 -18.31 5.51 11.76
C ARG A 41 -17.52 6.59 11.02
N VAL A 42 -16.56 6.16 10.22
CA VAL A 42 -15.72 7.03 9.39
C VAL A 42 -16.26 7.01 7.96
N MET A 43 -16.46 8.19 7.38
CA MET A 43 -16.91 8.32 6.00
C MET A 43 -15.90 7.62 5.09
N GLY A 44 -16.39 6.82 4.16
CA GLY A 44 -15.58 6.10 3.20
C GLY A 44 -15.84 6.54 1.77
N LYS A 45 -15.19 5.84 0.87
CA LYS A 45 -15.43 5.89 -0.57
C LYS A 45 -15.75 4.48 -1.05
N PRO A 46 -16.82 4.29 -1.85
CA PRO A 46 -17.06 3.01 -2.49
C PRO A 46 -15.96 2.75 -3.51
N SER A 47 -15.69 1.48 -3.78
CA SER A 47 -15.01 1.13 -5.02
C SER A 47 -16.00 1.14 -6.19
N THR A 48 -15.47 1.30 -7.39
CA THR A 48 -16.25 1.30 -8.63
C THR A 48 -15.62 0.34 -9.64
N SER A 49 -16.45 -0.36 -10.40
CA SER A 49 -15.96 -1.02 -11.61
C SER A 49 -15.51 0.04 -12.60
N SER A 50 -14.34 -0.18 -13.21
CA SER A 50 -13.85 0.66 -14.32
C SER A 50 -14.64 0.45 -15.62
N GLY A 51 -15.46 -0.60 -15.71
CA GLY A 51 -16.15 -1.02 -16.91
C GLY A 51 -15.28 -1.75 -17.93
N ILE A 52 -14.02 -2.04 -17.60
CA ILE A 52 -13.08 -2.77 -18.46
C ILE A 52 -12.37 -3.90 -17.71
N ASN A 53 -11.80 -4.82 -18.47
CA ASN A 53 -10.81 -5.75 -17.95
C ASN A 53 -9.40 -5.13 -18.05
N ALA A 54 -8.49 -5.66 -17.24
CA ALA A 54 -7.07 -5.44 -17.36
C ALA A 54 -6.32 -6.77 -17.28
N THR A 55 -5.20 -6.86 -17.98
CA THR A 55 -4.29 -8.00 -17.88
C THR A 55 -3.39 -7.81 -16.68
N PHE A 56 -3.54 -8.70 -15.70
CA PHE A 56 -2.64 -8.85 -14.57
C PHE A 56 -1.72 -10.04 -14.87
N THR A 57 -0.42 -9.81 -14.81
CA THR A 57 0.60 -10.83 -15.06
C THR A 57 1.31 -11.14 -13.76
N ASN A 58 1.44 -12.42 -13.40
CA ASN A 58 2.11 -12.84 -12.18
C ASN A 58 3.53 -12.23 -12.12
N LEU A 59 3.90 -11.71 -10.95
CA LEU A 59 5.17 -11.04 -10.68
C LEU A 59 5.45 -9.79 -11.56
N SER A 60 4.44 -9.22 -12.20
CA SER A 60 4.57 -7.98 -12.97
C SER A 60 4.28 -6.75 -12.12
N GLY A 61 5.08 -5.71 -12.31
CA GLY A 61 4.78 -4.35 -11.81
C GLY A 61 3.93 -3.51 -12.75
N VAL A 62 3.49 -4.07 -13.87
CA VAL A 62 2.66 -3.40 -14.89
C VAL A 62 1.36 -4.15 -15.06
N VAL A 63 0.27 -3.41 -14.98
CA VAL A 63 -1.10 -3.85 -15.31
C VAL A 63 -1.50 -3.19 -16.62
N THR A 64 -1.93 -3.98 -17.60
CA THR A 64 -2.29 -3.49 -18.93
C THR A 64 -3.80 -3.40 -19.08
N LEU A 65 -4.32 -2.19 -19.29
CA LEU A 65 -5.75 -1.93 -19.45
C LEU A 65 -6.22 -2.34 -20.84
N ALA A 66 -7.44 -2.90 -20.96
CA ALA A 66 -8.03 -3.22 -22.26
C ALA A 66 -8.36 -1.96 -23.11
N SER A 67 -8.51 -0.80 -22.46
CA SER A 67 -8.64 0.49 -23.14
C SER A 67 -8.19 1.63 -22.21
N ALA A 68 -7.88 2.78 -22.79
CA ALA A 68 -7.39 3.93 -22.05
C ALA A 68 -8.48 4.53 -21.14
N LEU A 69 -8.12 4.79 -19.88
CA LEU A 69 -9.00 5.50 -18.93
C LEU A 69 -8.56 6.95 -18.67
N THR A 70 -7.37 7.32 -19.12
CA THR A 70 -6.73 8.62 -18.94
C THR A 70 -6.17 9.13 -20.26
N ILE A 71 -5.82 10.41 -20.32
CA ILE A 71 -5.09 10.99 -21.46
C ILE A 71 -3.75 11.53 -20.95
N GLY A 72 -2.64 11.06 -21.52
CA GLY A 72 -1.32 11.64 -21.27
C GLY A 72 -1.18 13.05 -21.85
N LEU A 73 -0.74 13.98 -21.00
CA LEU A 73 -0.43 15.37 -21.37
C LEU A 73 1.09 15.64 -21.32
N TYR A 74 1.80 15.06 -20.34
CA TYR A 74 3.26 15.17 -20.23
C TYR A 74 3.86 13.91 -19.59
N THR A 75 4.59 13.12 -20.37
CA THR A 75 5.11 11.79 -19.96
C THR A 75 6.48 11.46 -20.57
N THR A 76 7.25 12.46 -21.05
CA THR A 76 8.38 12.25 -21.98
C THR A 76 9.71 12.80 -21.50
N GLY A 77 9.76 13.56 -20.40
CA GLY A 77 10.98 14.24 -19.95
C GLY A 77 11.37 15.47 -20.76
N ALA A 78 10.56 15.84 -21.76
CA ALA A 78 10.82 17.00 -22.60
C ALA A 78 10.87 18.30 -21.78
N VAL A 79 11.68 19.25 -22.25
CA VAL A 79 11.86 20.55 -21.58
C VAL A 79 10.60 21.39 -21.69
N TRP A 80 10.21 22.03 -20.60
CA TRP A 80 9.14 23.04 -20.60
C TRP A 80 9.70 24.39 -21.04
N THR A 81 8.88 25.19 -21.71
CA THR A 81 9.27 26.53 -22.16
C THR A 81 8.99 27.55 -21.05
N VAL A 82 10.00 28.35 -20.72
CA VAL A 82 10.06 29.24 -19.55
C VAL A 82 10.23 30.71 -19.95
N PRO A 83 9.75 31.67 -19.14
CA PRO A 83 10.06 33.09 -19.28
C PRO A 83 11.42 33.44 -18.63
N ALA A 84 11.72 34.74 -18.56
CA ALA A 84 12.81 35.24 -17.72
C ALA A 84 12.65 34.82 -16.24
N ASN A 85 13.77 34.69 -15.53
CA ASN A 85 13.86 34.30 -14.12
C ASN A 85 13.38 32.88 -13.78
N VAL A 86 13.17 32.04 -14.79
CA VAL A 86 12.92 30.61 -14.62
C VAL A 86 13.84 29.83 -15.56
N THR A 87 14.44 28.75 -15.08
CA THR A 87 15.27 27.84 -15.88
C THR A 87 14.62 26.47 -15.92
N ALA A 88 14.53 25.85 -17.11
CA ALA A 88 14.05 24.49 -17.26
C ALA A 88 15.16 23.51 -17.63
N ALA A 89 15.13 22.30 -17.06
CA ALA A 89 15.99 21.18 -17.43
C ALA A 89 15.15 19.94 -17.75
N ALA A 90 15.47 19.25 -18.84
CA ALA A 90 14.83 18.03 -19.32
C ALA A 90 15.51 16.76 -18.81
N ASN A 91 14.89 15.61 -19.08
CA ASN A 91 15.43 14.26 -18.83
C ASN A 91 15.84 14.04 -17.38
N GLN A 92 15.10 14.65 -16.46
CA GLN A 92 15.30 14.47 -15.04
C GLN A 92 14.65 13.15 -14.61
N ALA A 93 15.16 12.59 -13.52
CA ALA A 93 14.60 11.37 -12.99
C ALA A 93 13.26 11.63 -12.30
N GLY A 94 12.25 10.91 -12.76
CA GLY A 94 10.86 11.07 -12.38
C GLY A 94 10.26 9.80 -11.78
N LYS A 95 8.96 9.82 -11.50
CA LYS A 95 8.19 8.66 -11.04
C LYS A 95 7.75 7.76 -12.19
N LEU A 96 7.56 8.28 -13.40
CA LEU A 96 7.27 7.47 -14.59
C LEU A 96 8.53 6.73 -15.07
N GLY A 97 9.70 7.36 -15.00
CA GLY A 97 10.98 6.74 -15.36
C GLY A 97 12.20 7.60 -15.07
N ALA A 98 13.39 7.05 -15.35
CA ALA A 98 14.68 7.69 -15.03
C ALA A 98 14.97 8.99 -15.80
N THR A 99 14.21 9.28 -16.86
CA THR A 99 14.38 10.48 -17.70
C THR A 99 13.04 11.10 -18.08
N SER A 100 11.98 10.89 -17.30
CA SER A 100 10.61 11.32 -17.66
C SER A 100 10.22 12.70 -17.12
N ALA A 101 10.98 13.25 -16.17
CA ALA A 101 10.64 14.49 -15.50
C ALA A 101 11.36 15.71 -16.10
N SER A 102 10.89 16.91 -15.72
CA SER A 102 11.57 18.18 -15.94
C SER A 102 11.67 18.98 -14.64
N ASN A 103 12.79 19.66 -14.45
CA ASN A 103 12.99 20.63 -13.37
C ASN A 103 12.66 22.04 -13.88
N LEU A 104 11.94 22.82 -13.07
CA LEU A 104 11.68 24.25 -13.25
C LEU A 104 12.29 24.98 -12.03
N ALA A 105 13.45 25.59 -12.21
CA ALA A 105 14.10 26.39 -11.18
C ALA A 105 13.62 27.84 -11.28
N ILE A 106 12.82 28.26 -10.31
CA ILE A 106 12.26 29.61 -10.19
C ILE A 106 13.24 30.44 -9.35
N ALA A 107 13.76 31.53 -9.91
CA ALA A 107 14.69 32.42 -9.21
C ALA A 107 13.93 33.42 -8.33
N ALA A 108 14.60 33.95 -7.30
CA ALA A 108 14.05 34.96 -6.37
C ALA A 108 13.49 36.23 -7.05
N ALA A 109 13.91 36.54 -8.28
CA ALA A 109 13.44 37.69 -9.03
C ALA A 109 12.12 37.44 -9.79
N PHE A 110 11.66 36.19 -9.84
CA PHE A 110 10.33 35.86 -10.35
C PHE A 110 9.28 36.18 -9.28
N THR A 111 8.14 36.75 -9.68
CA THR A 111 7.05 37.10 -8.75
C THR A 111 5.81 36.28 -9.06
N THR A 112 4.93 36.78 -9.92
CA THR A 112 3.67 36.12 -10.31
C THR A 112 3.62 35.87 -11.81
N GLY A 113 2.68 35.03 -12.24
CA GLY A 113 2.44 34.79 -13.66
C GLY A 113 2.84 33.39 -14.14
N LYS A 114 2.98 33.25 -15.46
CA LYS A 114 3.30 31.96 -16.11
C LYS A 114 4.75 31.55 -15.77
N ILE A 115 4.91 30.47 -15.01
CA ILE A 115 6.23 29.92 -14.65
C ILE A 115 6.81 29.17 -15.84
N ALA A 116 6.02 28.30 -16.46
CA ALA A 116 6.43 27.51 -17.60
C ALA A 116 5.19 26.97 -18.31
N HIS A 117 5.33 26.62 -19.59
CA HIS A 117 4.32 25.87 -20.33
C HIS A 117 4.94 24.72 -21.12
N PHE A 118 4.12 23.71 -21.37
CA PHE A 118 4.46 22.60 -22.24
C PHE A 118 3.46 22.54 -23.40
N PRO A 119 3.91 22.77 -24.65
CA PRO A 119 3.06 22.57 -25.82
C PRO A 119 2.77 21.07 -25.97
N LEU A 120 1.51 20.72 -26.16
CA LEU A 120 1.12 19.35 -26.45
C LEU A 120 1.48 19.02 -27.92
N PRO A 121 1.89 17.77 -28.23
CA PRO A 121 2.22 17.38 -29.60
C PRO A 121 1.05 17.52 -30.58
N ALA A 122 -0.17 17.45 -30.07
CA ALA A 122 -1.41 17.67 -30.79
C ALA A 122 -2.50 18.14 -29.82
N ALA A 123 -3.49 18.87 -30.34
CA ALA A 123 -4.65 19.29 -29.57
C ALA A 123 -5.33 18.08 -28.91
N LYS A 124 -5.68 18.22 -27.64
CA LYS A 124 -6.42 17.22 -26.87
C LYS A 124 -7.83 17.72 -26.58
N ASN A 125 -8.80 16.82 -26.70
CA ASN A 125 -10.17 17.07 -26.29
C ASN A 125 -10.38 16.49 -24.88
N LEU A 126 -10.55 17.38 -23.90
CA LEU A 126 -10.73 17.02 -22.49
C LEU A 126 -12.18 17.26 -22.02
N SER A 127 -13.16 17.40 -22.92
CA SER A 127 -14.54 17.76 -22.58
C SER A 127 -15.32 16.72 -21.78
N THR A 128 -14.76 15.53 -21.59
CA THR A 128 -15.30 14.44 -20.74
C THR A 128 -14.45 14.19 -19.49
N TYR A 129 -13.38 14.97 -19.32
CA TYR A 129 -12.44 14.88 -18.21
C TYR A 129 -12.65 16.06 -17.27
N GLN A 130 -12.41 15.86 -15.98
CA GLN A 130 -12.67 16.86 -14.94
C GLN A 130 -11.46 17.09 -14.04
N GLN A 131 -10.43 16.24 -14.16
CA GLN A 131 -9.30 16.23 -13.26
C GLN A 131 -7.97 16.22 -14.01
N LEU A 132 -6.94 16.74 -13.36
CA LEU A 132 -5.53 16.57 -13.73
C LEU A 132 -4.82 15.83 -12.60
N SER A 133 -4.07 14.79 -12.93
CA SER A 133 -3.25 14.05 -11.98
C SER A 133 -1.80 14.06 -12.40
N PHE A 134 -0.86 14.27 -11.47
CA PHE A 134 0.57 14.34 -11.76
C PHE A 134 1.41 14.13 -10.51
N TRP A 135 2.69 13.83 -10.72
CA TRP A 135 3.71 13.90 -9.69
C TRP A 135 4.40 15.26 -9.69
N ILE A 136 4.60 15.80 -8.50
CA ILE A 136 5.39 17.01 -8.29
C ILE A 136 6.26 16.88 -7.05
N LYS A 137 7.47 17.43 -7.11
CA LYS A 137 8.36 17.60 -5.96
C LYS A 137 8.86 19.04 -5.94
N ALA A 138 8.76 19.71 -4.81
CA ALA A 138 9.41 20.99 -4.58
C ALA A 138 10.66 20.77 -3.73
N ASP A 139 11.74 21.49 -3.98
CA ASP A 139 12.94 21.47 -3.11
C ASP A 139 12.71 22.18 -1.77
N VAL A 140 11.84 23.19 -1.75
CA VAL A 140 11.34 23.89 -0.58
C VAL A 140 9.82 23.75 -0.44
N ALA A 141 9.29 23.95 0.76
CA ALA A 141 7.84 23.87 0.98
C ALA A 141 7.13 25.04 0.30
N VAL A 142 5.97 24.76 -0.33
CA VAL A 142 5.15 25.77 -1.00
C VAL A 142 3.75 25.77 -0.39
N ALA A 143 3.26 26.95 0.00
CA ALA A 143 1.94 27.06 0.61
C ALA A 143 0.80 26.75 -0.39
N ALA A 144 -0.34 26.28 0.12
CA ALA A 144 -1.53 26.09 -0.68
C ALA A 144 -1.98 27.42 -1.31
N GLY A 145 -2.45 27.39 -2.54
CA GLY A 145 -2.91 28.62 -3.22
C GLY A 145 -1.82 29.45 -3.89
N VAL A 146 -0.54 29.13 -3.72
CA VAL A 146 0.57 29.84 -4.39
C VAL A 146 0.67 29.46 -5.87
N LEU A 147 0.48 28.19 -6.18
CA LEU A 147 0.63 27.64 -7.53
C LEU A 147 -0.70 27.18 -8.10
N ARG A 148 -0.77 27.17 -9.44
CA ARG A 148 -1.92 26.68 -10.22
C ARG A 148 -1.46 25.94 -11.45
N MET A 149 -2.21 24.91 -11.83
CA MET A 149 -2.09 24.24 -13.12
C MET A 149 -3.20 24.75 -14.04
N ASP A 150 -2.83 25.22 -15.22
CA ASP A 150 -3.79 25.65 -16.24
C ASP A 150 -3.71 24.77 -17.49
N THR A 151 -4.83 24.58 -18.17
CA THR A 151 -4.88 24.12 -19.56
C THR A 151 -5.07 25.32 -20.47
N CYS A 152 -4.51 25.27 -21.68
CA CYS A 152 -4.56 26.39 -22.61
C CYS A 152 -4.95 25.96 -24.02
N SER A 153 -5.68 26.81 -24.75
CA SER A 153 -6.13 26.53 -26.12
C SER A 153 -5.09 26.86 -27.19
N ASP A 154 -4.01 27.57 -26.85
CA ASP A 154 -2.86 27.80 -27.73
C ASP A 154 -1.62 27.03 -27.27
N THR A 155 -0.64 26.87 -28.16
CA THR A 155 0.61 26.13 -27.89
C THR A 155 1.59 26.91 -27.02
N THR A 156 1.43 28.23 -26.86
CA THR A 156 2.32 29.09 -26.06
C THR A 156 1.88 29.26 -24.60
N GLY A 157 0.75 28.66 -24.24
CA GLY A 157 0.17 28.71 -22.90
C GLY A 157 -0.33 30.09 -22.49
N ASN A 158 -0.85 30.91 -23.41
CA ASN A 158 -1.30 32.28 -23.10
C ASN A 158 -2.82 32.38 -22.84
N THR A 159 -3.61 31.60 -23.56
CA THR A 159 -5.08 31.57 -23.57
C THR A 159 -5.55 30.43 -22.70
N VAL A 160 -5.83 30.74 -21.43
CA VAL A 160 -6.29 29.78 -20.44
C VAL A 160 -7.70 29.30 -20.75
N VAL A 161 -7.92 27.99 -20.62
CA VAL A 161 -9.23 27.36 -20.73
C VAL A 161 -9.71 26.87 -19.36
N ASP A 162 -8.83 26.17 -18.63
CA ASP A 162 -9.11 25.66 -17.30
C ASP A 162 -8.02 26.12 -16.32
N SER A 163 -8.41 26.34 -15.06
CA SER A 163 -7.53 26.78 -13.98
C SER A 163 -7.84 26.03 -12.69
N ILE A 164 -6.86 25.31 -12.14
CA ILE A 164 -7.06 24.52 -10.93
C ILE A 164 -5.88 24.70 -9.96
N THR A 165 -6.18 25.22 -8.76
CA THR A 165 -5.20 25.61 -7.75
C THR A 165 -4.58 24.41 -7.06
N LEU A 166 -3.27 24.46 -6.83
CA LEU A 166 -2.56 23.39 -6.14
C LEU A 166 -2.76 23.47 -4.61
N PRO A 167 -2.78 22.31 -3.92
CA PRO A 167 -2.63 22.26 -2.47
C PRO A 167 -1.19 22.63 -2.06
N ALA A 168 -0.92 22.64 -0.75
CA ALA A 168 0.43 22.84 -0.24
C ALA A 168 1.36 21.70 -0.68
N LEU A 169 2.62 22.06 -0.96
CA LEU A 169 3.67 21.12 -1.29
C LEU A 169 4.69 21.03 -0.15
N ALA A 170 5.09 19.82 0.18
CA ALA A 170 6.13 19.55 1.17
C ALA A 170 7.52 19.56 0.50
N ALA A 171 8.53 20.00 1.27
CA ALA A 171 9.90 20.08 0.78
C ALA A 171 10.52 18.69 0.57
N GLY A 172 11.22 18.50 -0.54
CA GLY A 172 12.08 17.35 -0.81
C GLY A 172 11.37 16.03 -1.10
N VAL A 173 10.03 15.98 -1.14
CA VAL A 173 9.24 14.76 -1.30
C VAL A 173 8.39 14.78 -2.57
N TRP A 174 8.33 13.63 -3.25
CA TRP A 174 7.41 13.44 -4.39
C TRP A 174 5.99 13.29 -3.89
N GLN A 175 5.08 14.14 -4.37
CA GLN A 175 3.65 14.08 -4.05
C GLN A 175 2.82 13.76 -5.29
N ALA A 176 1.90 12.80 -5.15
CA ALA A 176 0.88 12.54 -6.16
C ALA A 176 -0.29 13.49 -5.91
N ILE A 177 -0.52 14.39 -6.86
CA ILE A 177 -1.57 15.40 -6.79
C ILE A 177 -2.64 15.08 -7.82
N THR A 178 -3.90 15.08 -7.40
CA THR A 178 -5.06 15.08 -8.30
C THR A 178 -5.87 16.33 -8.03
N LEU A 179 -5.93 17.21 -9.02
CA LEU A 179 -6.67 18.45 -9.00
C LEU A 179 -8.01 18.23 -9.69
N ASP A 180 -9.10 18.58 -9.02
CA ASP A 180 -10.46 18.44 -9.54
C ASP A 180 -11.06 19.81 -9.86
N LYS A 181 -11.50 20.00 -11.11
CA LYS A 181 -12.22 21.19 -11.54
C LYS A 181 -13.69 21.17 -11.09
N ALA A 182 -14.22 20.00 -10.73
CA ALA A 182 -15.63 19.72 -10.46
C ALA A 182 -16.57 20.06 -11.63
N ALA A 183 -16.01 20.16 -12.84
CA ALA A 183 -16.71 20.42 -14.10
C ALA A 183 -15.86 19.90 -15.26
N ASN A 184 -16.49 19.68 -16.41
CA ASN A 184 -15.78 19.26 -17.63
C ASN A 184 -14.75 20.31 -18.07
N MET A 185 -13.60 19.84 -18.55
CA MET A 185 -12.51 20.67 -19.10
C MET A 185 -12.76 21.06 -20.57
N GLY A 186 -11.85 21.84 -21.15
CA GLY A 186 -11.95 22.31 -22.52
C GLY A 186 -11.87 21.22 -23.61
N ALA A 187 -12.52 21.46 -24.74
CA ALA A 187 -12.50 20.54 -25.90
C ALA A 187 -11.29 20.71 -26.83
N THR A 188 -10.51 21.77 -26.67
CA THR A 188 -9.34 22.07 -27.50
C THR A 188 -8.22 22.61 -26.64
N ILE A 189 -7.39 21.69 -26.14
CA ILE A 189 -6.23 21.99 -25.31
C ILE A 189 -4.96 21.76 -26.11
N ASN A 190 -4.13 22.79 -26.25
CA ASN A 190 -2.87 22.75 -26.99
C ASN A 190 -1.64 22.91 -26.09
N ALA A 191 -1.80 23.33 -24.83
CA ALA A 191 -0.73 23.38 -23.86
C ALA A 191 -1.25 23.18 -22.43
N ILE A 192 -0.34 22.80 -21.54
CA ILE A 192 -0.51 22.91 -20.09
C ILE A 192 0.51 23.90 -19.55
N ARG A 193 0.22 24.58 -18.43
CA ARG A 193 1.18 25.49 -17.81
C ARG A 193 1.10 25.50 -16.29
N PHE A 194 2.23 25.81 -15.67
CA PHE A 194 2.31 26.20 -14.27
C PHE A 194 2.23 27.72 -14.16
N HIS A 195 1.48 28.20 -13.17
CA HIS A 195 1.26 29.60 -12.91
C HIS A 195 1.45 29.90 -11.41
N ALA A 196 2.18 30.96 -11.10
CA ALA A 196 2.28 31.52 -9.76
C ALA A 196 1.15 32.54 -9.55
N ILE A 197 0.22 32.23 -8.66
CA ILE A 197 -0.84 33.15 -8.22
C ILE A 197 -0.24 34.24 -7.33
N SER A 198 0.66 33.84 -6.43
CA SER A 198 1.49 34.70 -5.60
C SER A 198 2.96 34.30 -5.74
N ASP A 199 3.86 35.15 -5.26
CA ASP A 199 5.30 34.88 -5.28
C ASP A 199 5.62 33.54 -4.58
N PRO A 200 6.16 32.54 -5.31
CA PRO A 200 6.56 31.27 -4.72
C PRO A 200 7.94 31.33 -4.03
N GLY A 201 8.66 32.46 -4.15
CA GLY A 201 10.05 32.60 -3.79
C GLY A 201 10.98 31.78 -4.71
N THR A 202 12.21 31.56 -4.24
CA THR A 202 13.13 30.64 -4.90
C THR A 202 12.70 29.20 -4.65
N VAL A 203 12.27 28.50 -5.69
CA VAL A 203 11.84 27.10 -5.62
C VAL A 203 12.20 26.36 -6.90
N THR A 204 12.63 25.12 -6.78
CA THR A 204 12.76 24.17 -7.90
C THR A 204 11.61 23.19 -7.85
N LEU A 205 10.80 23.16 -8.90
CA LEU A 205 9.74 22.16 -9.08
C LEU A 205 10.24 21.06 -10.02
N THR A 206 10.19 19.80 -9.59
CA THR A 206 10.32 18.64 -10.48
C THR A 206 8.93 18.10 -10.78
N ILE A 207 8.55 18.00 -12.05
CA ILE A 207 7.21 17.57 -12.48
C ILE A 207 7.33 16.33 -13.36
N ASP A 208 6.37 15.41 -13.21
CA ASP A 208 6.30 14.20 -14.01
C ASP A 208 4.87 13.66 -14.14
N ASP A 209 4.66 12.85 -15.17
CA ASP A 209 3.45 12.06 -15.42
C ASP A 209 2.12 12.82 -15.34
N VAL A 210 1.98 13.89 -16.13
CA VAL A 210 0.75 14.67 -16.17
C VAL A 210 -0.27 13.98 -17.05
N ILE A 211 -1.41 13.63 -16.45
CA ILE A 211 -2.53 12.96 -17.10
C ILE A 211 -3.86 13.68 -16.82
N ALA A 212 -4.79 13.64 -17.76
CA ALA A 212 -6.17 14.02 -17.55
C ALA A 212 -7.01 12.80 -17.12
N CYS A 213 -7.87 12.99 -16.12
CA CYS A 213 -8.70 11.96 -15.52
C CYS A 213 -10.19 12.35 -15.55
N LYS A 214 -11.08 11.35 -15.59
CA LYS A 214 -12.53 11.55 -15.46
C LYS A 214 -12.89 12.03 -14.03
N ALA A 215 -14.16 12.29 -13.77
CA ALA A 215 -14.67 12.74 -12.48
C ALA A 215 -14.20 11.87 -11.29
N ALA A 216 -14.00 12.46 -10.12
CA ALA A 216 -13.45 11.81 -8.92
C ALA A 216 -14.16 10.51 -8.49
N ALA A 217 -15.44 10.35 -8.80
CA ALA A 217 -16.19 9.16 -8.39
C ALA A 217 -15.81 7.90 -9.19
N THR A 218 -15.37 8.05 -10.44
CA THR A 218 -15.15 6.92 -11.38
C THR A 218 -13.84 7.01 -12.16
N GLY A 219 -13.09 8.11 -12.00
CA GLY A 219 -11.84 8.34 -12.71
C GLY A 219 -10.69 7.53 -12.12
N LEU A 220 -9.83 7.02 -13.01
CA LEU A 220 -8.50 6.52 -12.67
C LEU A 220 -7.54 7.70 -12.64
N SER A 221 -6.88 7.93 -11.50
CA SER A 221 -5.84 8.93 -11.30
C SER A 221 -4.61 8.32 -10.64
N LEU A 222 -3.53 9.09 -10.50
CA LEU A 222 -2.36 8.61 -9.76
C LEU A 222 -2.65 8.43 -8.26
N ASN A 223 -3.65 9.11 -7.70
CA ASN A 223 -4.05 8.89 -6.32
C ASN A 223 -4.92 7.63 -6.14
N SER A 224 -5.53 7.11 -7.21
CA SER A 224 -6.37 5.90 -7.15
C SER A 224 -5.59 4.65 -6.72
N LEU A 225 -6.35 3.68 -6.21
CA LEU A 225 -5.93 2.29 -6.05
C LEU A 225 -6.67 1.42 -7.08
N ILE A 226 -6.00 0.36 -7.51
CA ILE A 226 -6.60 -0.65 -8.40
C ILE A 226 -6.63 -2.02 -7.75
N SER A 227 -7.59 -2.83 -8.17
CA SER A 227 -7.75 -4.20 -7.68
C SER A 227 -8.38 -5.09 -8.76
N SER A 228 -7.95 -6.35 -8.81
CA SER A 228 -8.52 -7.40 -9.64
C SER A 228 -9.64 -8.19 -8.94
N ASP A 229 -9.72 -8.12 -7.61
CA ASP A 229 -10.64 -8.89 -6.76
C ASP A 229 -11.56 -8.02 -5.90
N ASN A 230 -11.44 -6.69 -6.03
CA ASN A 230 -12.15 -5.69 -5.23
C ASN A 230 -11.91 -5.80 -3.71
N ALA A 231 -10.79 -6.39 -3.29
CA ALA A 231 -10.43 -6.58 -1.88
C ALA A 231 -8.94 -6.29 -1.61
N THR A 232 -8.07 -6.66 -2.54
CA THR A 232 -6.63 -6.46 -2.50
C THR A 232 -6.28 -5.24 -3.35
N TRP A 233 -5.93 -4.13 -2.70
CA TRP A 233 -5.71 -2.84 -3.36
C TRP A 233 -4.22 -2.55 -3.59
N TYR A 234 -3.90 -2.00 -4.75
CA TYR A 234 -2.55 -1.62 -5.15
C TYR A 234 -2.48 -0.14 -5.49
N ALA A 235 -1.46 0.55 -4.97
CA ALA A 235 -1.19 1.94 -5.29
C ALA A 235 -0.58 2.08 -6.69
N ILE A 236 -0.97 3.16 -7.38
CA ILE A 236 -0.43 3.48 -8.70
C ILE A 236 0.83 4.34 -8.57
N LYS A 237 1.85 3.99 -9.36
CA LYS A 237 3.10 4.75 -9.55
C LYS A 237 2.99 5.68 -10.73
N SER A 238 2.53 5.21 -11.87
CA SER A 238 2.45 6.01 -13.09
C SER A 238 1.49 5.41 -14.11
N ILE A 239 1.05 6.22 -15.07
CA ILE A 239 0.23 5.77 -16.20
C ILE A 239 0.85 6.30 -17.49
N ASP A 240 1.07 5.43 -18.48
CA ASP A 240 1.71 5.86 -19.73
C ASP A 240 0.89 6.87 -20.55
N SER A 241 1.51 7.45 -21.58
CA SER A 241 0.87 8.44 -22.46
C SER A 241 -0.36 7.91 -23.19
N ALA A 242 -0.36 6.61 -23.49
CA ALA A 242 -1.49 5.92 -24.12
C ALA A 242 -2.66 5.71 -23.14
N GLY A 243 -2.43 5.81 -21.83
CA GLY A 243 -3.42 5.61 -20.80
C GLY A 243 -3.76 4.13 -20.53
N THR A 244 -2.91 3.20 -20.98
CA THR A 244 -3.16 1.75 -20.97
C THR A 244 -2.17 0.97 -20.10
N SER A 245 -1.00 1.50 -19.79
CA SER A 245 -0.04 0.82 -18.92
C SER A 245 -0.03 1.48 -17.54
N VAL A 246 -0.52 0.78 -16.54
CA VAL A 246 -0.52 1.24 -15.14
C VAL A 246 0.62 0.56 -14.41
N ARG A 247 1.58 1.35 -13.92
CA ARG A 247 2.69 0.83 -13.10
C ARG A 247 2.29 0.86 -11.63
N LEU A 248 2.57 -0.21 -10.91
CA LEU A 248 2.33 -0.31 -9.47
C LEU A 248 3.45 0.39 -8.70
N ASP A 249 3.08 1.10 -7.62
CA ASP A 249 4.05 1.76 -6.74
C ASP A 249 4.50 0.83 -5.62
N THR A 250 5.64 1.19 -5.02
CA THR A 250 6.25 0.47 -3.91
C THR A 250 6.70 1.41 -2.81
N GLY A 251 6.63 0.95 -1.56
CA GLY A 251 6.93 1.71 -0.36
C GLY A 251 8.39 2.16 -0.25
N GLY A 252 8.61 3.19 0.59
CA GLY A 252 9.94 3.66 0.98
C GLY A 252 10.63 4.66 0.05
N ALA A 253 11.88 4.98 0.45
CA ALA A 253 12.79 5.85 -0.32
C ALA A 253 13.15 5.26 -1.69
N ALA A 254 13.13 3.92 -1.80
CA ALA A 254 13.42 3.18 -3.03
C ALA A 254 12.36 3.32 -4.14
N SER A 255 11.15 3.83 -3.83
CA SER A 255 10.17 4.18 -4.88
C SER A 255 10.65 5.27 -5.85
N ALA A 256 11.75 5.95 -5.49
CA ALA A 256 12.33 7.00 -6.28
C ALA A 256 12.91 6.37 -7.55
N GLN A 257 12.33 6.77 -8.68
CA GLN A 257 12.88 6.61 -10.03
C GLN A 257 12.62 5.24 -10.69
N SER A 258 13.23 4.13 -10.25
CA SER A 258 13.16 2.86 -10.99
C SER A 258 12.28 1.76 -10.38
N ALA A 259 12.23 1.62 -9.06
CA ALA A 259 11.54 0.49 -8.41
C ALA A 259 10.02 0.54 -8.64
N VAL A 260 9.45 -0.58 -9.05
CA VAL A 260 8.00 -0.78 -9.19
C VAL A 260 7.53 -1.76 -8.13
N GLY A 261 6.29 -1.60 -7.67
CA GLY A 261 5.61 -2.67 -6.94
C GLY A 261 5.32 -3.85 -7.87
N ILE A 262 4.76 -4.91 -7.33
CA ILE A 262 4.36 -6.08 -8.12
C ILE A 262 2.93 -6.47 -7.81
N TRP A 263 2.36 -7.26 -8.71
CA TRP A 263 1.16 -8.05 -8.49
C TRP A 263 1.54 -9.53 -8.54
N SER A 264 0.88 -10.35 -7.71
CA SER A 264 1.06 -11.80 -7.72
C SER A 264 -0.29 -12.50 -7.64
N GLY A 265 -0.43 -13.56 -8.43
CA GLY A 265 -1.67 -14.30 -8.63
C GLY A 265 -1.70 -14.99 -9.99
N THR A 266 -2.82 -15.61 -10.33
CA THR A 266 -2.98 -16.28 -11.63
C THR A 266 -3.06 -15.27 -12.76
N THR A 267 -2.06 -15.25 -13.65
CA THR A 267 -2.04 -14.39 -14.85
C THR A 267 -3.33 -14.50 -15.65
N GLY A 268 -3.94 -13.37 -15.99
CA GLY A 268 -5.17 -13.35 -16.77
C GLY A 268 -5.74 -11.96 -17.04
N SER A 269 -6.76 -11.94 -17.89
CA SER A 269 -7.63 -10.78 -18.10
C SER A 269 -8.70 -10.77 -17.02
N LEU A 270 -8.62 -9.83 -16.08
CA LEU A 270 -9.47 -9.75 -14.90
C LEU A 270 -10.24 -8.42 -14.87
N PRO A 271 -11.43 -8.36 -14.27
CA PRO A 271 -12.13 -7.11 -14.05
C PRO A 271 -11.28 -6.11 -13.26
N LEU A 272 -11.26 -4.86 -13.68
CA LEU A 272 -10.54 -3.81 -12.97
C LEU A 272 -11.49 -2.99 -12.09
N SER A 273 -11.24 -3.02 -10.79
CA SER A 273 -11.90 -2.16 -9.80
C SER A 273 -10.99 -0.99 -9.43
N ILE A 274 -11.60 0.17 -9.21
CA ILE A 274 -10.92 1.41 -8.83
C ILE A 274 -11.46 1.86 -7.48
N LEU A 275 -10.57 2.32 -6.60
CA LEU A 275 -10.92 2.98 -5.34
C LEU A 275 -10.14 4.28 -5.22
N ASN A 276 -10.85 5.38 -4.98
CA ASN A 276 -10.23 6.68 -4.75
C ASN A 276 -10.13 6.94 -3.24
N PRO A 277 -8.92 6.92 -2.65
CA PRO A 277 -8.75 7.06 -1.21
C PRO A 277 -9.06 8.48 -0.75
N ILE A 278 -9.15 8.65 0.57
CA ILE A 278 -9.32 9.93 1.23
C ILE A 278 -7.94 10.60 1.32
N ASN A 279 -7.75 11.66 0.54
CA ASN A 279 -6.54 12.48 0.60
C ASN A 279 -6.61 13.37 1.85
N ALA A 280 -5.99 12.92 2.94
CA ALA A 280 -5.90 13.66 4.18
C ALA A 280 -4.45 13.64 4.68
N ALA A 281 -3.79 14.80 4.65
CA ALA A 281 -2.42 14.97 5.13
C ALA A 281 -2.36 15.04 6.67
N VAL A 282 -2.94 14.06 7.37
CA VAL A 282 -3.07 14.10 8.83
C VAL A 282 -2.40 12.88 9.44
N ALA A 283 -1.45 13.13 10.35
CA ALA A 283 -1.11 12.17 11.39
C ALA A 283 -2.14 12.34 12.50
N ASP A 284 -3.14 11.45 12.55
CA ASP A 284 -4.17 11.51 13.58
C ASP A 284 -3.74 10.68 14.81
N THR A 285 -4.22 11.04 15.99
CA THR A 285 -3.92 10.33 17.24
C THR A 285 -5.18 9.95 17.97
N PHE A 286 -5.40 8.65 18.16
CA PHE A 286 -6.53 8.13 18.94
C PHE A 286 -6.06 7.68 20.33
N SER A 287 -6.68 8.24 21.38
CA SER A 287 -6.14 8.17 22.75
C SER A 287 -7.12 7.73 23.83
N THR A 288 -8.34 7.34 23.46
CA THR A 288 -9.36 6.89 24.43
C THR A 288 -9.47 5.38 24.46
N ASN A 289 -9.37 4.78 25.64
CA ASN A 289 -9.40 3.33 25.81
C ASN A 289 -10.81 2.75 25.60
N GLY A 290 -10.88 1.61 24.93
CA GLY A 290 -11.98 0.67 25.11
C GLY A 290 -11.81 -0.15 26.38
N ALA A 291 -12.57 -1.23 26.49
CA ALA A 291 -12.43 -2.20 27.56
C ALA A 291 -12.41 -3.64 27.00
N ALA A 292 -11.89 -4.59 27.78
CA ALA A 292 -12.01 -6.00 27.46
C ALA A 292 -13.50 -6.37 27.25
N GLY A 293 -13.81 -7.06 26.16
CA GLY A 293 -15.19 -7.39 25.75
C GLY A 293 -16.01 -6.21 25.19
N ASN A 294 -15.55 -4.97 25.35
CA ASN A 294 -16.18 -3.75 24.83
C ASN A 294 -15.13 -2.82 24.17
N PRO A 295 -14.46 -3.27 23.09
CA PRO A 295 -13.50 -2.43 22.39
C PRO A 295 -14.21 -1.23 21.75
N ILE A 296 -13.47 -0.14 21.51
CA ILE A 296 -13.95 0.92 20.61
C ILE A 296 -13.67 0.47 19.19
N THR A 297 -14.69 0.50 18.33
CA THR A 297 -14.54 0.12 16.92
C THR A 297 -14.45 1.37 16.05
N ILE A 298 -13.32 1.59 15.39
CA ILE A 298 -13.17 2.56 14.30
C ILE A 298 -13.53 1.84 13.00
N SER A 299 -14.75 2.10 12.52
CA SER A 299 -15.37 1.43 11.39
C SER A 299 -15.40 2.38 10.19
N GLY A 300 -14.64 2.05 9.14
CA GLY A 300 -14.57 2.80 7.90
C GLY A 300 -15.57 2.33 6.84
N GLY A 301 -15.61 3.03 5.71
CA GLY A 301 -16.39 2.60 4.55
C GLY A 301 -17.86 3.02 4.54
N TRP A 302 -18.26 3.95 5.42
CA TRP A 302 -19.64 4.43 5.51
C TRP A 302 -19.96 5.42 4.39
N ASP A 303 -21.17 5.33 3.84
CA ASP A 303 -21.65 6.20 2.76
C ASP A 303 -21.60 7.69 3.16
N SER A 304 -21.47 8.55 2.15
CA SER A 304 -21.36 10.00 2.35
C SER A 304 -22.70 10.73 2.53
N THR A 305 -23.83 10.02 2.45
CA THR A 305 -25.17 10.64 2.49
C THR A 305 -25.72 10.70 3.91
N ALA A 306 -25.59 9.60 4.65
CA ALA A 306 -26.10 9.49 6.01
C ALA A 306 -25.23 8.62 6.94
N MET A 307 -24.22 7.92 6.41
CA MET A 307 -23.44 6.91 7.14
C MET A 307 -24.31 5.83 7.78
N THR A 308 -25.30 5.37 7.02
CA THR A 308 -26.23 4.28 7.39
C THR A 308 -25.88 2.97 6.70
N THR A 309 -25.11 3.02 5.61
CA THR A 309 -24.69 1.87 4.82
C THR A 309 -23.16 1.83 4.75
N GLN A 310 -22.59 0.67 5.08
CA GLN A 310 -21.15 0.43 4.97
C GLN A 310 -20.87 -0.29 3.64
N SER A 311 -20.49 0.46 2.60
CA SER A 311 -20.37 -0.05 1.21
C SER A 311 -18.99 0.12 0.58
N GLY A 312 -18.02 0.65 1.33
CA GLY A 312 -16.68 0.93 0.79
C GLY A 312 -15.59 0.78 1.83
N TYR A 313 -14.53 1.58 1.67
CA TYR A 313 -13.43 1.66 2.63
C TYR A 313 -13.14 3.12 2.98
N SER A 314 -12.58 3.34 4.17
CA SER A 314 -11.96 4.60 4.55
C SER A 314 -10.44 4.41 4.51
N ILE A 315 -9.87 4.47 3.31
CA ILE A 315 -8.42 4.37 3.09
C ILE A 315 -7.83 5.78 3.09
N LEU A 316 -6.87 6.04 3.97
CA LEU A 316 -6.18 7.32 4.08
C LEU A 316 -4.95 7.32 3.19
N ASP A 317 -4.82 8.35 2.35
CA ASP A 317 -3.65 8.58 1.51
C ASP A 317 -2.86 9.77 2.04
N SER A 318 -1.60 9.52 2.41
CA SER A 318 -0.65 10.57 2.82
C SER A 318 -0.18 11.43 1.65
N GLN A 319 -0.50 11.05 0.42
CA GLN A 319 0.03 11.59 -0.82
C GLN A 319 1.57 11.59 -0.84
N ARG A 320 2.19 10.67 -0.08
CA ARG A 320 3.63 10.54 0.18
C ARG A 320 4.27 11.79 0.82
N SER A 321 3.51 12.50 1.66
CA SER A 321 3.99 13.65 2.45
C SER A 321 4.95 13.26 3.60
N GLY A 322 5.17 11.97 3.83
CA GLY A 322 6.13 11.48 4.83
C GLY A 322 5.56 11.27 6.24
N THR A 323 4.25 11.22 6.40
CA THR A 323 3.58 11.16 7.70
C THR A 323 3.20 9.74 8.14
N THR A 324 3.01 9.54 9.45
CA THR A 324 2.30 8.38 10.01
C THR A 324 0.80 8.50 9.70
N GLY A 325 0.12 7.41 9.35
CA GLY A 325 -1.32 7.43 9.10
C GLY A 325 -2.14 7.61 10.37
N LEU A 326 -2.02 6.66 11.29
CA LEU A 326 -2.74 6.72 12.57
C LEU A 326 -1.82 6.35 13.72
N THR A 327 -1.79 7.19 14.75
CA THR A 327 -1.16 6.85 16.04
C THR A 327 -2.22 6.37 17.01
N LEU A 328 -2.06 5.15 17.54
CA LEU A 328 -2.92 4.61 18.59
C LEU A 328 -2.15 4.65 19.92
N THR A 329 -2.70 5.37 20.90
CA THR A 329 -2.16 5.42 22.27
C THR A 329 -3.13 4.77 23.28
N ALA A 330 -4.23 4.18 22.78
CA ALA A 330 -5.30 3.58 23.57
C ALA A 330 -5.26 2.05 23.59
N ASP A 331 -5.91 1.42 24.56
CA ASP A 331 -6.13 -0.03 24.62
C ASP A 331 -7.52 -0.41 24.09
N TYR A 332 -7.66 -1.67 23.67
CA TYR A 332 -8.92 -2.29 23.23
C TYR A 332 -9.57 -1.56 22.05
N ILE A 333 -8.85 -1.49 20.93
CA ILE A 333 -9.29 -0.81 19.70
C ILE A 333 -9.47 -1.83 18.57
N THR A 334 -10.62 -1.78 17.91
CA THR A 334 -10.87 -2.50 16.66
C THR A 334 -10.82 -1.53 15.50
N LEU A 335 -10.03 -1.84 14.47
CA LEU A 335 -10.06 -1.16 13.17
C LEU A 335 -10.78 -2.06 12.17
N ASP A 336 -11.86 -1.58 11.57
CA ASP A 336 -12.62 -2.30 10.54
C ASP A 336 -12.78 -1.46 9.28
N ARG A 337 -12.44 -1.99 8.09
CA ARG A 337 -12.55 -1.28 6.79
C ARG A 337 -11.87 0.10 6.73
N ILE A 338 -10.88 0.29 7.58
CA ILE A 338 -9.94 1.42 7.56
C ILE A 338 -8.65 0.93 6.88
N GLY A 339 -8.02 1.80 6.09
CA GLY A 339 -6.77 1.45 5.41
C GLY A 339 -5.82 2.63 5.27
N PHE A 340 -4.60 2.34 4.81
CA PHE A 340 -3.52 3.32 4.73
C PHE A 340 -2.72 3.12 3.44
N VAL A 341 -2.45 4.21 2.72
CA VAL A 341 -1.61 4.17 1.52
C VAL A 341 -0.58 5.29 1.51
N ARG A 342 0.63 4.98 1.04
CA ARG A 342 1.74 5.94 0.85
C ARG A 342 2.22 6.61 2.14
N HIS A 343 1.94 6.06 3.32
CA HIS A 343 2.45 6.60 4.58
C HIS A 343 3.88 6.17 4.85
N THR A 344 4.63 6.96 5.63
CA THR A 344 5.93 6.51 6.15
C THR A 344 5.73 5.34 7.11
N THR A 345 4.67 5.39 7.91
CA THR A 345 4.24 4.33 8.80
C THR A 345 2.73 4.28 8.75
N ALA A 346 2.14 3.14 8.40
CA ALA A 346 0.69 3.01 8.30
C ALA A 346 0.03 3.28 9.66
N ILE A 347 0.46 2.55 10.69
CA ILE A 347 -0.04 2.72 12.06
C ILE A 347 1.14 2.78 13.03
N ASN A 348 1.13 3.74 13.94
CA ASN A 348 2.06 3.79 15.06
C ASN A 348 1.34 3.37 16.35
N LEU A 349 1.76 2.25 16.92
CA LEU A 349 1.30 1.81 18.24
C LEU A 349 2.23 2.41 19.29
N ASN A 350 1.83 3.52 19.90
CA ASN A 350 2.66 4.28 20.82
C ASN A 350 2.68 3.63 22.21
N GLY A 351 3.57 2.65 22.35
CA GLY A 351 3.85 1.97 23.61
C GLY A 351 3.87 0.46 23.44
N SER A 352 4.95 -0.16 23.91
CA SER A 352 5.12 -1.62 23.88
C SER A 352 3.98 -2.32 24.64
N THR A 353 3.41 -1.69 25.66
CA THR A 353 2.43 -2.30 26.59
C THR A 353 0.98 -2.27 26.14
N LYS A 354 0.67 -1.67 24.98
CA LYS A 354 -0.71 -1.50 24.49
C LYS A 354 -1.34 -2.82 24.03
N LYS A 355 -2.64 -3.01 24.28
CA LYS A 355 -3.28 -4.34 24.16
C LYS A 355 -4.71 -4.33 23.62
N GLY A 356 -5.18 -5.51 23.21
CA GLY A 356 -6.57 -5.73 22.81
C GLY A 356 -6.90 -5.19 21.42
N TYR A 357 -5.92 -5.15 20.52
CA TYR A 357 -6.12 -4.66 19.17
C TYR A 357 -6.69 -5.74 18.24
N THR A 358 -7.66 -5.35 17.43
CA THR A 358 -8.19 -6.18 16.35
C THR A 358 -8.19 -5.40 15.04
N TYR A 359 -7.54 -5.93 14.01
CA TYR A 359 -7.54 -5.38 12.66
C TYR A 359 -8.39 -6.26 11.77
N SER A 360 -9.38 -5.66 11.11
CA SER A 360 -10.36 -6.37 10.31
C SER A 360 -10.68 -5.70 8.98
N ASN A 361 -10.76 -6.49 7.91
CA ASN A 361 -11.10 -6.01 6.57
C ASN A 361 -10.25 -4.79 6.14
N MET A 362 -8.95 -4.81 6.43
CA MET A 362 -8.07 -3.66 6.22
C MET A 362 -7.24 -3.79 4.95
N SER A 363 -6.84 -2.65 4.40
CA SER A 363 -5.88 -2.60 3.30
C SER A 363 -4.76 -1.60 3.60
N ILE A 364 -3.52 -2.05 3.43
CA ILE A 364 -2.32 -1.24 3.54
C ILE A 364 -1.54 -1.38 2.24
N ALA A 365 -1.20 -0.27 1.60
CA ALA A 365 -0.48 -0.30 0.33
C ALA A 365 0.67 0.71 0.32
N ASN A 366 1.81 0.36 -0.28
CA ASN A 366 2.88 1.31 -0.58
C ASN A 366 3.33 2.15 0.65
N CYS A 367 3.37 1.54 1.84
CA CYS A 367 3.85 2.22 3.03
C CYS A 367 5.36 1.95 3.24
N ALA A 368 6.10 2.93 3.76
CA ALA A 368 7.53 2.79 4.04
C ALA A 368 7.84 2.01 5.34
N ALA A 369 6.79 1.72 6.11
CA ALA A 369 6.76 0.81 7.24
C ALA A 369 5.28 0.47 7.53
N LEU A 370 5.02 -0.72 8.04
CA LEU A 370 3.67 -1.12 8.46
C LEU A 370 3.33 -0.50 9.82
N PHE A 371 3.66 -1.20 10.89
CA PHE A 371 3.43 -0.80 12.26
C PHE A 371 4.39 -1.56 13.17
N THR A 372 4.76 -0.95 14.29
CA THR A 372 5.50 -1.66 15.35
C THR A 372 4.52 -2.58 16.07
N MET A 373 4.75 -3.90 16.01
CA MET A 373 3.92 -4.86 16.75
C MET A 373 4.12 -4.67 18.26
N PRO A 374 3.04 -4.55 19.06
CA PRO A 374 3.14 -4.33 20.50
C PRO A 374 3.56 -5.62 21.19
N VAL A 375 4.09 -5.58 22.40
CA VAL A 375 4.51 -6.81 23.09
C VAL A 375 3.33 -7.64 23.64
N ARG A 376 2.09 -7.19 23.39
CA ARG A 376 0.83 -7.83 23.76
C ARG A 376 0.16 -8.42 22.52
N ALA A 377 -0.65 -9.45 22.69
CA ALA A 377 -1.32 -10.11 21.57
C ALA A 377 -2.25 -9.17 20.79
N MET A 378 -2.32 -9.39 19.48
CA MET A 378 -3.23 -8.75 18.55
C MET A 378 -3.96 -9.80 17.72
N THR A 379 -5.11 -9.41 17.18
CA THR A 379 -5.87 -10.22 16.22
C THR A 379 -5.94 -9.54 14.86
N PHE A 380 -5.63 -10.28 13.82
CA PHE A 380 -5.78 -9.88 12.42
C PHE A 380 -6.80 -10.79 11.77
N ASN A 381 -7.74 -10.19 11.05
CA ASN A 381 -8.79 -10.90 10.35
C ASN A 381 -9.05 -10.22 9.00
N VAL A 382 -8.54 -10.78 7.91
CA VAL A 382 -8.63 -10.18 6.58
C VAL A 382 -7.87 -8.84 6.52
N VAL A 383 -6.56 -8.94 6.39
CA VAL A 383 -5.68 -7.76 6.26
C VAL A 383 -4.79 -7.94 5.05
N ASN A 384 -4.95 -7.03 4.08
CA ASN A 384 -4.19 -7.06 2.83
C ASN A 384 -3.09 -6.00 2.85
N VAL A 385 -1.83 -6.42 2.79
CA VAL A 385 -0.64 -5.58 2.71
C VAL A 385 0.00 -5.75 1.34
N THR A 386 0.08 -4.68 0.56
CA THR A 386 0.67 -4.71 -0.79
C THR A 386 1.84 -3.73 -0.92
N ASN A 387 2.90 -4.17 -1.59
CA ASN A 387 4.06 -3.37 -2.02
C ASN A 387 4.57 -2.42 -0.93
N SER A 388 4.63 -2.89 0.31
CA SER A 388 5.02 -2.10 1.48
C SER A 388 6.32 -2.65 2.06
N ILE A 389 7.07 -1.78 2.75
CA ILE A 389 8.27 -2.16 3.49
C ILE A 389 7.84 -2.81 4.82
N GLY A 390 8.35 -4.01 5.04
CA GLY A 390 8.29 -4.71 6.32
C GLY A 390 7.28 -5.85 6.30
N GLY A 391 7.61 -6.90 7.06
CA GLY A 391 6.68 -7.98 7.37
C GLY A 391 6.00 -7.83 8.73
N LEU A 392 5.24 -8.85 9.10
CA LEU A 392 4.61 -9.01 10.41
C LEU A 392 5.48 -9.92 11.29
N ALA A 393 6.36 -9.29 12.05
CA ALA A 393 7.19 -9.97 13.03
C ALA A 393 6.52 -9.93 14.41
N ILE A 394 6.05 -11.09 14.87
CA ILE A 394 5.56 -11.23 16.24
C ILE A 394 6.72 -10.92 17.20
N PRO A 395 6.55 -10.03 18.19
CA PRO A 395 7.65 -9.68 19.08
C PRO A 395 7.91 -10.78 20.12
N LEU A 396 9.18 -11.03 20.40
CA LEU A 396 9.58 -11.89 21.52
C LEU A 396 9.28 -11.18 22.83
N SER A 397 8.31 -11.65 23.60
CA SER A 397 8.01 -11.09 24.91
C SER A 397 7.23 -12.05 25.80
N ALA A 398 7.46 -11.99 27.11
CA ALA A 398 6.64 -12.67 28.10
C ALA A 398 5.26 -12.00 28.30
N ASN A 399 5.03 -10.81 27.73
CA ASN A 399 3.84 -10.00 28.06
C ASN A 399 2.52 -10.55 27.51
N TYR A 400 2.48 -11.20 26.36
CA TYR A 400 1.24 -11.86 25.90
C TYR A 400 0.98 -13.19 26.65
N ASN A 401 2.03 -13.86 27.15
CA ASN A 401 1.85 -14.98 28.11
C ASN A 401 1.17 -14.49 29.39
N ALA A 402 1.55 -13.30 29.88
CA ALA A 402 0.94 -12.70 31.06
C ALA A 402 -0.53 -12.32 30.85
N ASP A 403 -0.90 -11.90 29.63
CA ASP A 403 -2.29 -11.61 29.28
C ASP A 403 -3.14 -12.88 29.04
N GLY A 404 -2.49 -14.04 28.86
CA GLY A 404 -3.16 -15.30 28.51
C GLY A 404 -3.81 -15.29 27.12
N LEU A 405 -3.32 -14.42 26.21
CA LEU A 405 -3.87 -14.27 24.86
C LEU A 405 -2.79 -14.56 23.81
N ALA A 406 -3.17 -15.32 22.78
CA ALA A 406 -2.29 -15.63 21.65
C ALA A 406 -2.39 -14.54 20.58
N TYR A 407 -1.26 -14.27 19.93
CA TYR A 407 -1.30 -13.59 18.63
C TYR A 407 -2.12 -14.42 17.64
N ASN A 408 -3.01 -13.77 16.89
CA ASN A 408 -3.80 -14.42 15.86
C ASN A 408 -3.64 -13.66 14.54
N LEU A 409 -3.03 -14.33 13.56
CA LEU A 409 -2.94 -13.87 12.17
C LEU A 409 -3.84 -14.75 11.31
N GLY A 410 -5.05 -14.27 11.02
CA GLY A 410 -6.03 -14.93 10.16
C GLY A 410 -6.26 -14.16 8.86
N PHE A 411 -6.26 -14.86 7.72
CA PHE A 411 -6.59 -14.28 6.41
C PHE A 411 -5.72 -13.06 6.03
N VAL A 412 -4.45 -13.05 6.43
CA VAL A 412 -3.52 -11.97 6.09
C VAL A 412 -2.90 -12.23 4.72
N LYS A 413 -2.93 -11.25 3.82
CA LYS A 413 -2.17 -11.29 2.57
C LYS A 413 -1.03 -10.28 2.62
N ILE A 414 0.19 -10.71 2.32
CA ILE A 414 1.35 -9.84 2.14
C ILE A 414 1.88 -10.09 0.73
N ILE A 415 1.84 -9.07 -0.13
CA ILE A 415 2.25 -9.18 -1.53
C ILE A 415 3.29 -8.12 -1.84
N GLY A 416 4.42 -8.50 -2.42
CA GLY A 416 5.44 -7.53 -2.82
C GLY A 416 6.13 -6.87 -1.62
N ASN A 417 6.31 -7.60 -0.52
CA ASN A 417 7.09 -7.10 0.61
C ASN A 417 8.49 -6.71 0.13
N THR A 418 8.98 -5.56 0.59
CA THR A 418 10.26 -4.99 0.15
C THR A 418 11.30 -4.90 1.26
N SER A 419 11.08 -5.55 2.41
CA SER A 419 12.11 -5.79 3.43
C SER A 419 11.71 -6.84 4.46
N GLY A 420 12.66 -7.62 4.95
CA GLY A 420 12.42 -8.62 6.00
C GLY A 420 11.59 -9.80 5.52
N ASP A 421 11.45 -10.83 6.36
CA ASP A 421 10.53 -11.94 6.11
C ASP A 421 9.09 -11.43 6.08
N GLY A 422 8.17 -12.15 5.42
CA GLY A 422 6.75 -11.76 5.36
C GLY A 422 6.06 -11.88 6.72
N ILE A 423 6.01 -13.09 7.28
CA ILE A 423 5.48 -13.35 8.62
C ILE A 423 6.54 -14.08 9.45
N SER A 424 6.82 -13.58 10.65
CA SER A 424 7.83 -14.16 11.53
C SER A 424 7.30 -14.48 12.92
N VAL A 425 7.63 -15.68 13.41
CA VAL A 425 7.47 -16.11 14.79
C VAL A 425 8.88 -16.25 15.38
N PRO A 426 9.27 -15.45 16.38
CA PRO A 426 10.60 -15.52 16.98
C PRO A 426 10.78 -16.79 17.82
N ALA A 427 12.02 -17.09 18.19
CA ALA A 427 12.34 -18.25 19.01
C ALA A 427 11.89 -18.07 20.47
N ASN A 428 11.63 -19.18 21.17
CA ASN A 428 11.29 -19.22 22.59
C ASN A 428 10.00 -18.47 22.96
N ILE A 429 8.98 -18.52 22.10
CA ILE A 429 7.63 -18.09 22.45
C ILE A 429 7.01 -19.09 23.42
N GLY A 430 6.53 -18.58 24.56
CA GLY A 430 5.82 -19.35 25.58
C GLY A 430 4.34 -19.54 25.25
N SER A 431 3.59 -20.10 26.20
CA SER A 431 2.13 -20.26 26.09
C SER A 431 1.40 -18.95 26.43
N PRO A 432 0.35 -18.55 25.69
CA PRO A 432 -0.29 -19.33 24.62
C PRO A 432 0.39 -19.19 23.25
N ALA A 433 0.43 -20.29 22.51
CA ALA A 433 1.07 -20.37 21.21
C ALA A 433 0.34 -19.48 20.18
N PRO A 434 1.07 -18.75 19.30
CA PRO A 434 0.45 -17.97 18.23
C PRO A 434 -0.40 -18.85 17.32
N VAL A 435 -1.40 -18.25 16.69
CA VAL A 435 -2.25 -18.88 15.68
C VAL A 435 -2.02 -18.14 14.36
N ILE A 436 -1.62 -18.86 13.33
CA ILE A 436 -1.36 -18.31 11.99
C ILE A 436 -2.06 -19.19 10.97
N HIS A 437 -3.10 -18.66 10.34
CA HIS A 437 -3.91 -19.43 9.43
C HIS A 437 -4.49 -18.63 8.26
N ASP A 438 -4.74 -19.33 7.17
CA ASP A 438 -5.30 -18.76 5.93
C ASP A 438 -4.49 -17.55 5.42
N CYS A 439 -3.21 -17.48 5.78
CA CYS A 439 -2.33 -16.37 5.41
C CYS A 439 -1.61 -16.66 4.10
N SER A 440 -1.35 -15.61 3.32
CA SER A 440 -0.63 -15.68 2.06
C SER A 440 0.51 -14.68 2.05
N VAL A 441 1.73 -15.15 1.80
CA VAL A 441 2.90 -14.29 1.56
C VAL A 441 3.41 -14.57 0.15
N MET A 442 3.38 -13.55 -0.71
CA MET A 442 3.73 -13.73 -2.12
C MET A 442 4.62 -12.61 -2.62
N GLY A 443 5.50 -12.92 -3.57
CA GLY A 443 6.21 -11.86 -4.28
C GLY A 443 7.23 -11.11 -3.45
N ASN A 444 7.78 -11.66 -2.35
CA ASN A 444 8.76 -10.94 -1.56
C ASN A 444 9.98 -10.58 -2.44
N THR A 445 10.30 -9.29 -2.54
CA THR A 445 11.23 -8.78 -3.55
C THR A 445 12.67 -8.64 -3.04
N VAL A 446 12.91 -8.90 -1.75
CA VAL A 446 14.24 -8.76 -1.13
C VAL A 446 14.98 -10.08 -1.12
N ALA A 447 16.29 -10.01 -1.39
CA ALA A 447 17.13 -11.20 -1.35
C ALA A 447 17.27 -11.74 0.09
N GLY A 448 17.10 -13.06 0.26
CA GLY A 448 17.29 -13.73 1.54
C GLY A 448 16.17 -13.54 2.56
N THR A 449 14.99 -13.10 2.11
CA THR A 449 13.81 -12.95 2.97
C THR A 449 12.80 -14.04 2.67
N ASN A 450 12.32 -14.70 3.70
CA ASN A 450 11.40 -15.82 3.61
C ASN A 450 9.96 -15.33 3.51
N GLY A 451 9.06 -16.18 2.99
CA GLY A 451 7.63 -15.96 3.12
C GLY A 451 7.22 -16.01 4.59
N PHE A 452 7.50 -17.15 5.21
CA PHE A 452 7.31 -17.40 6.63
C PHE A 452 8.63 -17.80 7.30
N ASN A 453 8.93 -17.22 8.45
CA ASN A 453 10.05 -17.61 9.30
C ASN A 453 9.53 -17.99 10.69
N ILE A 454 9.41 -19.28 10.94
CA ILE A 454 8.78 -19.83 12.13
C ILE A 454 9.84 -20.43 13.04
N GLN A 455 10.01 -19.83 14.22
CA GLN A 455 11.04 -20.24 15.16
C GLN A 455 10.54 -20.78 16.51
N SER A 456 9.22 -20.86 16.69
CA SER A 456 8.59 -21.47 17.85
C SER A 456 7.34 -22.24 17.43
N PRO A 457 6.92 -23.26 18.20
CA PRO A 457 5.65 -23.94 17.97
C PRO A 457 4.48 -22.95 17.93
N CYS A 458 3.62 -23.12 16.93
CA CYS A 458 2.41 -22.32 16.75
C CYS A 458 1.32 -23.18 16.10
N VAL A 459 0.07 -22.74 16.19
CA VAL A 459 -1.03 -23.33 15.42
C VAL A 459 -0.92 -22.80 13.99
N PHE A 460 -0.59 -23.67 13.04
CA PHE A 460 -0.16 -23.26 11.70
C PHE A 460 -0.86 -24.04 10.58
N TYR A 461 -1.84 -23.44 9.89
CA TYR A 461 -2.57 -24.16 8.84
C TYR A 461 -3.11 -23.28 7.71
N ASN A 462 -3.36 -23.86 6.54
CA ASN A 462 -3.90 -23.17 5.34
C ASN A 462 -3.04 -21.99 4.87
N ASN A 463 -1.73 -22.05 5.07
CA ASN A 463 -0.83 -20.95 4.72
C ASN A 463 -0.24 -21.15 3.32
N THR A 464 -0.08 -20.05 2.58
CA THR A 464 0.45 -20.03 1.21
C THR A 464 1.68 -19.15 1.12
N SER A 465 2.78 -19.66 0.57
CA SER A 465 3.99 -18.91 0.30
C SER A 465 4.49 -19.12 -1.13
N ASN A 466 4.11 -18.23 -2.05
CA ASN A 466 4.43 -18.40 -3.47
C ASN A 466 5.31 -17.27 -4.00
N ASP A 467 6.00 -17.56 -5.11
CA ASP A 467 6.57 -16.54 -5.97
C ASP A 467 7.47 -15.57 -5.20
N ASN A 468 8.35 -16.05 -4.30
CA ASN A 468 9.29 -15.18 -3.60
C ASN A 468 10.65 -15.22 -4.34
N PRO A 469 10.90 -14.36 -5.35
CA PRO A 469 12.03 -14.47 -6.26
C PRO A 469 13.35 -13.90 -5.72
N GLY A 470 13.37 -13.33 -4.51
CA GLY A 470 14.52 -12.59 -3.99
C GLY A 470 15.79 -13.43 -3.81
N GLY A 471 16.69 -13.46 -4.81
CA GLY A 471 18.01 -14.11 -4.73
C GLY A 471 17.94 -15.64 -4.54
N THR A 472 19.06 -16.35 -4.46
CA THR A 472 19.08 -17.84 -4.38
C THR A 472 18.67 -18.44 -3.01
N THR A 473 18.10 -17.63 -2.11
CA THR A 473 17.96 -18.00 -0.69
C THR A 473 16.60 -17.67 -0.04
N SER A 474 15.63 -17.10 -0.78
CA SER A 474 14.32 -16.79 -0.21
C SER A 474 13.44 -18.04 -0.16
N ASN A 475 13.16 -18.54 1.05
CA ASN A 475 12.37 -19.75 1.22
C ASN A 475 10.88 -19.43 1.34
N GLY A 476 10.02 -20.37 0.96
CA GLY A 476 8.58 -20.25 1.19
C GLY A 476 8.28 -20.30 2.69
N PHE A 477 8.47 -21.47 3.28
CA PHE A 477 8.40 -21.71 4.71
C PHE A 477 9.79 -22.03 5.26
N PHE A 478 10.26 -21.26 6.24
CA PHE A 478 11.48 -21.57 6.97
C PHE A 478 11.15 -21.89 8.43
N PHE A 479 11.31 -23.15 8.80
CA PHE A 479 11.18 -23.63 10.17
C PHE A 479 12.57 -23.74 10.80
N GLN A 480 12.78 -23.10 11.94
CA GLN A 480 14.08 -23.18 12.62
C GLN A 480 13.98 -23.17 14.13
N ASN A 481 14.71 -24.04 14.83
CA ASN A 481 14.63 -24.14 16.30
C ASN A 481 13.20 -24.42 16.82
N ALA A 482 12.32 -24.98 15.98
CA ALA A 482 10.95 -25.36 16.32
C ALA A 482 10.87 -26.89 16.41
N ALA A 483 10.64 -27.41 17.61
CA ALA A 483 10.49 -28.85 17.86
C ALA A 483 9.02 -29.23 17.98
N ASP A 484 8.69 -30.44 17.52
CA ASP A 484 7.37 -31.07 17.62
C ASP A 484 6.23 -30.19 17.08
N MET A 485 6.51 -29.44 16.01
CA MET A 485 5.54 -28.55 15.39
C MET A 485 4.61 -29.35 14.46
N LEU A 486 3.31 -29.01 14.49
CA LEU A 486 2.33 -29.50 13.53
C LEU A 486 1.95 -28.39 12.57
N ALA A 487 1.88 -28.71 11.28
CA ALA A 487 1.37 -27.83 10.24
C ALA A 487 0.38 -28.56 9.33
N SER A 488 -0.52 -27.83 8.69
CA SER A 488 -1.49 -28.45 7.76
C SER A 488 -1.85 -27.56 6.57
N ASN A 489 -2.13 -28.18 5.43
CA ASN A 489 -2.56 -27.52 4.19
C ASN A 489 -1.62 -26.36 3.78
N LEU A 490 -0.34 -26.66 3.64
CA LEU A 490 0.65 -25.69 3.22
C LEU A 490 0.79 -25.69 1.69
N GLN A 491 0.87 -24.52 1.09
CA GLN A 491 1.22 -24.36 -0.31
C GLN A 491 2.47 -23.49 -0.43
N ALA A 492 3.51 -23.98 -1.08
CA ALA A 492 4.66 -23.15 -1.44
C ALA A 492 5.16 -23.48 -2.85
N ARG A 493 5.25 -22.47 -3.70
CA ARG A 493 5.58 -22.64 -5.11
C ARG A 493 6.46 -21.50 -5.61
N ASN A 494 7.39 -21.78 -6.50
CA ASN A 494 8.20 -20.76 -7.19
C ASN A 494 9.00 -19.87 -6.22
N ASN A 495 9.47 -20.42 -5.10
CA ASN A 495 10.39 -19.74 -4.19
C ASN A 495 11.82 -19.94 -4.69
N SER A 496 12.64 -18.89 -4.63
CA SER A 496 13.98 -18.92 -5.19
C SER A 496 15.02 -19.67 -4.34
N GLY A 497 14.74 -19.88 -3.06
CA GLY A 497 15.43 -20.81 -2.17
C GLY A 497 14.76 -22.19 -2.17
N ALA A 498 14.27 -22.61 -1.00
CA ALA A 498 13.44 -23.80 -0.86
C ALA A 498 11.97 -23.47 -0.62
N ASP A 499 11.04 -24.29 -1.10
CA ASP A 499 9.62 -24.14 -0.75
C ASP A 499 9.40 -24.39 0.75
N VAL A 500 10.11 -25.37 1.30
CA VAL A 500 10.22 -25.63 2.75
C VAL A 500 11.69 -25.81 3.14
N GLN A 501 12.17 -25.05 4.13
CA GLN A 501 13.50 -25.21 4.71
C GLN A 501 13.40 -25.52 6.21
N LEU A 502 14.26 -26.43 6.69
CA LEU A 502 14.39 -26.81 8.09
C LEU A 502 15.81 -26.58 8.61
N ASN A 503 15.91 -26.06 9.84
CA ASN A 503 17.18 -25.85 10.54
C ASN A 503 17.01 -26.04 12.06
N ASN A 504 17.54 -27.12 12.64
CA ASN A 504 17.28 -27.49 14.04
C ASN A 504 15.78 -27.58 14.36
N ALA A 505 15.00 -28.19 13.45
CA ALA A 505 13.54 -28.22 13.56
C ALA A 505 12.99 -29.63 13.34
N SER A 506 11.96 -30.00 14.12
CA SER A 506 11.16 -31.19 13.92
C SER A 506 9.72 -30.79 13.63
N ILE A 507 9.19 -31.19 12.47
CA ILE A 507 7.85 -30.82 12.02
C ILE A 507 7.12 -31.99 11.38
N GLU A 508 5.82 -32.08 11.64
CA GLU A 508 4.89 -32.90 10.89
C GLU A 508 3.91 -32.02 10.10
N ILE A 509 3.80 -32.28 8.79
CA ILE A 509 3.00 -31.51 7.86
C ILE A 509 1.91 -32.42 7.27
N TYR A 510 0.65 -32.03 7.45
CA TYR A 510 -0.52 -32.69 6.86
C TYR A 510 -1.03 -31.90 5.66
N GLY A 511 -0.67 -32.33 4.46
CA GLY A 511 -0.99 -31.64 3.21
C GLY A 511 0.08 -30.59 2.90
N LEU A 512 0.91 -30.90 1.91
CA LEU A 512 1.90 -29.97 1.36
C LEU A 512 1.78 -29.95 -0.17
N ASP A 513 1.66 -28.77 -0.75
CA ASP A 513 1.69 -28.56 -2.19
C ASP A 513 2.92 -27.75 -2.59
N THR A 514 3.82 -28.40 -3.31
CA THR A 514 5.01 -27.78 -3.93
C THR A 514 5.07 -28.07 -5.42
N ASN A 515 3.91 -28.15 -6.08
CA ASN A 515 3.79 -28.54 -7.47
C ASN A 515 4.09 -27.37 -8.42
N PHE A 516 5.37 -27.02 -8.54
CA PHE A 516 5.85 -25.98 -9.48
C PHE A 516 7.25 -26.27 -10.04
N ASN A 517 7.54 -25.74 -11.24
CA ASN A 517 8.65 -26.14 -12.12
C ASN A 517 10.06 -25.63 -11.75
N LEU A 518 10.23 -24.90 -10.64
CA LEU A 518 11.51 -24.30 -10.26
C LEU A 518 11.70 -24.33 -8.74
N GLY A 519 12.89 -24.72 -8.27
CA GLY A 519 13.30 -24.60 -6.86
C GLY A 519 13.59 -25.92 -6.15
N THR A 520 14.16 -25.82 -4.94
CA THR A 520 14.29 -26.96 -4.02
C THR A 520 12.99 -27.10 -3.24
N GLN A 521 12.32 -28.25 -3.30
CA GLN A 521 11.01 -28.36 -2.64
C GLN A 521 11.12 -28.43 -1.11
N VAL A 522 12.00 -29.31 -0.60
CA VAL A 522 12.28 -29.45 0.84
C VAL A 522 13.79 -29.45 1.03
N LYS A 523 14.28 -28.67 1.99
CA LYS A 523 15.71 -28.50 2.25
C LYS A 523 16.01 -28.60 3.74
N PHE A 524 16.99 -29.43 4.07
CA PHE A 524 17.59 -29.50 5.40
C PHE A 524 18.91 -28.74 5.39
N VAL A 525 19.11 -27.83 6.36
CA VAL A 525 20.35 -27.08 6.51
C VAL A 525 21.46 -28.01 7.00
N SER A 526 22.64 -27.96 6.38
CA SER A 526 23.78 -28.83 6.74
C SER A 526 24.22 -28.59 8.19
N GLY A 527 24.50 -29.67 8.93
CA GLY A 527 24.99 -29.60 10.30
C GLY A 527 23.91 -29.21 11.31
N SER A 528 22.64 -29.47 11.00
CA SER A 528 21.50 -29.17 11.85
C SER A 528 20.65 -30.43 12.07
N VAL A 529 20.21 -30.65 13.31
CA VAL A 529 19.38 -31.82 13.63
C VAL A 529 17.95 -31.51 13.22
N CYS A 530 17.48 -32.13 12.13
CA CYS A 530 16.17 -31.84 11.58
C CYS A 530 15.35 -33.10 11.30
N GLN A 531 14.04 -32.97 11.39
CA GLN A 531 13.09 -34.01 11.02
C GLN A 531 11.87 -33.38 10.33
N ALA A 532 11.42 -34.00 9.23
CA ALA A 532 10.16 -33.64 8.58
C ALA A 532 9.36 -34.91 8.28
N ILE A 533 8.13 -34.99 8.80
CA ILE A 533 7.14 -35.99 8.39
C ILE A 533 6.11 -35.29 7.52
N ILE A 534 5.94 -35.70 6.26
CA ILE A 534 5.01 -35.05 5.34
C ILE A 534 3.94 -36.05 4.90
N ASN A 535 2.75 -35.88 5.44
CA ASN A 535 1.56 -36.63 5.07
C ASN A 535 0.87 -35.93 3.88
N ASN A 536 0.52 -36.67 2.83
CA ASN A 536 -0.18 -36.15 1.63
C ASN A 536 0.58 -35.01 0.91
N TRP A 537 1.78 -35.32 0.41
CA TRP A 537 2.58 -34.39 -0.39
C TRP A 537 2.17 -34.41 -1.88
N THR A 538 1.91 -33.24 -2.45
CA THR A 538 1.78 -33.00 -3.90
C THR A 538 3.06 -32.34 -4.43
N PRO A 539 4.11 -33.12 -4.77
CA PRO A 539 5.34 -32.58 -5.34
C PRO A 539 5.22 -32.33 -6.85
N ASN A 540 6.05 -31.43 -7.38
CA ASN A 540 6.42 -31.52 -8.78
C ASN A 540 7.31 -32.74 -9.03
N ALA A 541 6.84 -33.66 -9.87
CA ALA A 541 7.56 -34.88 -10.23
C ALA A 541 8.88 -34.63 -11.00
N THR A 542 9.05 -33.44 -11.60
CA THR A 542 10.23 -33.10 -12.42
C THR A 542 11.28 -32.25 -11.71
N ALA A 543 10.99 -31.74 -10.50
CA ALA A 543 11.91 -30.90 -9.74
C ALA A 543 13.00 -31.73 -9.03
N THR A 544 14.22 -31.21 -8.99
CA THR A 544 15.35 -31.84 -8.30
C THR A 544 15.09 -31.89 -6.79
N LYS A 545 15.02 -33.10 -6.26
CA LYS A 545 14.95 -33.36 -4.82
C LYS A 545 16.37 -33.31 -4.24
N PHE A 546 16.71 -32.26 -3.51
CA PHE A 546 18.04 -32.09 -2.88
C PHE A 546 17.98 -32.51 -1.40
N ASN A 547 18.97 -33.27 -0.92
CA ASN A 547 19.08 -33.68 0.49
C ASN A 547 17.81 -34.33 1.08
N LEU A 548 17.06 -35.11 0.29
CA LEU A 548 16.12 -36.04 0.91
C LEU A 548 16.95 -37.14 1.58
N GLY A 549 16.65 -37.46 2.83
CA GLY A 549 17.24 -38.63 3.49
C GLY A 549 17.08 -39.86 2.60
N ASP A 550 18.01 -40.81 2.72
CA ASP A 550 17.91 -42.10 2.03
C ASP A 550 16.49 -42.66 2.26
N PRO A 551 15.70 -42.95 1.21
CA PRO A 551 14.32 -43.43 1.35
C PRO A 551 14.17 -44.69 2.22
N VAL A 552 15.26 -45.43 2.45
CA VAL A 552 15.32 -46.65 3.28
C VAL A 552 15.67 -46.34 4.73
N SER A 553 16.54 -45.37 5.01
CA SER A 553 16.98 -45.03 6.38
C SER A 553 16.31 -43.78 6.96
N GLY A 554 15.81 -42.88 6.12
CA GLY A 554 15.29 -41.57 6.49
C GLY A 554 16.36 -40.49 6.71
N GLU A 555 17.64 -40.78 6.50
CA GLU A 555 18.77 -39.94 6.93
C GLU A 555 19.60 -39.41 5.76
N THR A 556 20.11 -38.19 5.86
CA THR A 556 21.13 -37.67 4.93
C THR A 556 22.52 -37.79 5.54
N ALA A 557 23.56 -37.97 4.74
CA ALA A 557 24.93 -37.95 5.26
C ALA A 557 25.20 -36.61 5.97
N ASN A 558 25.47 -36.67 7.28
CA ASN A 558 25.71 -35.54 8.20
C ASN A 558 24.47 -34.75 8.68
N ASN A 559 23.25 -35.32 8.62
CA ASN A 559 22.02 -34.72 9.16
C ASN A 559 21.00 -35.76 9.61
#